data_AF-A0A517YI72-F1
#
_entry.id   AF-A0A517YI72-F1
#
_cell.length_a   1.000
_cell.length_b   1.000
_cell.length_c   1.000
_cell.angle_alpha   90.00
_cell.angle_beta   90.00
_cell.angle_gamma   90.00
#
_symmetry.space_group_name_H-M   'P 1'
#
loop_
_entity.id
_entity.type
_entity.pdbx_description
1 polymer ?
#
loop_
_entity_poly.entity_id
_entity_poly.type
_entity_poly.pdbx_seq_one_letter_code
_entity_poly.pdbx_strand_id
1 'polypeptide(L)'
;MAPLSKQPNQARWLLPDAAPLPPFDFCLAMRLLGQDMVARTPSLGHVDFTKIATVFAQARKRVNYGLYASLTPLRFKDGTTTTKRRGRMYTVQRLHDSAGNELLYILTFYLPRFQDLDLREKLITIFHELWHISPKFDGDIRRHEGRCFAHTGSQAKYDEHMGVLVDEWLAQRPPEALWSFLKLDFNQLHARWGRVTGQRVSRPRLIPVTK
;
A
#
# COMPACT_ATOMS: atom_id res chain seq x y z
N MET A 1 72.67 -21.91 -13.61
CA MET A 1 72.05 -20.64 -13.15
C MET A 1 71.19 -20.12 -14.29
N ALA A 2 69.89 -20.37 -14.20
CA ALA A 2 68.88 -20.02 -15.21
C ALA A 2 67.97 -18.91 -14.66
N PRO A 3 67.41 -18.03 -15.52
CA PRO A 3 66.79 -16.78 -15.10
C PRO A 3 65.35 -16.95 -14.58
N LEU A 4 64.97 -16.00 -13.72
CA LEU A 4 63.65 -15.82 -13.10
C LEU A 4 62.51 -15.88 -14.12
N SER A 5 61.58 -16.82 -13.94
CA SER A 5 60.27 -16.80 -14.57
C SER A 5 59.39 -15.77 -13.85
N LYS A 6 59.06 -14.68 -14.54
CA LYS A 6 57.98 -13.77 -14.13
C LYS A 6 56.64 -14.50 -14.34
N GLN A 7 55.93 -14.75 -13.24
CA GLN A 7 54.53 -15.17 -13.30
C GLN A 7 53.70 -14.04 -13.93
N PRO A 8 52.83 -14.31 -14.92
CA PRO A 8 51.90 -13.30 -15.39
C PRO A 8 50.84 -13.00 -14.32
N ASN A 9 50.81 -11.73 -13.96
CA ASN A 9 49.77 -11.01 -13.23
C ASN A 9 48.37 -11.54 -13.59
N GLN A 10 47.69 -12.17 -12.62
CA GLN A 10 46.29 -12.56 -12.76
C GLN A 10 45.47 -11.29 -12.92
N ALA A 11 45.02 -11.04 -14.15
CA ALA A 11 44.07 -10.00 -14.46
C ALA A 11 42.78 -10.27 -13.68
N ARG A 12 42.64 -9.57 -12.56
CA ARG A 12 41.41 -9.36 -11.81
C ARG A 12 40.42 -8.75 -12.81
N TRP A 13 39.47 -9.56 -13.28
CA TRP A 13 38.32 -9.07 -14.04
C TRP A 13 37.57 -8.09 -13.14
N LEU A 14 37.88 -6.80 -13.26
CA LEU A 14 37.03 -5.71 -12.81
C LEU A 14 35.77 -5.81 -13.66
N LEU A 15 34.79 -6.56 -13.18
CA LEU A 15 33.41 -6.34 -13.59
C LEU A 15 33.14 -4.84 -13.38
N PRO A 16 32.62 -4.10 -14.36
CA PRO A 16 32.17 -2.75 -14.10
C PRO A 16 31.19 -2.82 -12.94
N ASP A 17 31.35 -1.95 -11.93
CA ASP A 17 30.37 -1.76 -10.87
C ASP A 17 29.01 -1.65 -11.55
N ALA A 18 28.17 -2.68 -11.38
CA ALA A 18 26.86 -2.72 -12.00
C ALA A 18 26.17 -1.39 -11.67
N ALA A 19 25.74 -0.66 -12.69
CA ALA A 19 25.07 0.61 -12.50
C ALA A 19 24.02 0.44 -11.38
N PRO A 20 24.00 1.32 -10.36
CA PRO A 20 23.13 1.14 -9.22
C PRO A 20 21.70 0.94 -9.73
N LEU A 21 21.04 -0.11 -9.23
CA LEU A 21 19.66 -0.40 -9.61
C LEU A 21 18.81 0.88 -9.46
N PRO A 22 17.85 1.11 -10.37
CA PRO A 22 16.93 2.23 -10.19
C PRO A 22 16.25 2.12 -8.81
N PRO A 23 15.97 3.25 -8.14
CA PRO A 23 15.28 3.24 -6.86
C PRO A 23 13.99 2.41 -6.92
N PHE A 24 13.69 1.70 -5.84
CA PHE A 24 12.47 0.90 -5.76
C PHE A 24 11.26 1.80 -5.53
N ASP A 25 10.39 1.92 -6.54
CA ASP A 25 9.10 2.60 -6.38
C ASP A 25 8.10 1.71 -5.65
N PHE A 26 8.01 1.90 -4.34
CA PHE A 26 7.12 1.17 -3.47
C PHE A 26 5.65 1.39 -3.82
N CYS A 27 5.27 2.63 -4.17
CA CYS A 27 3.88 2.96 -4.48
C CYS A 27 3.42 2.30 -5.77
N LEU A 28 4.28 2.26 -6.79
CA LEU A 28 4.00 1.54 -8.03
C LEU A 28 3.86 0.03 -7.77
N ALA A 29 4.79 -0.58 -7.02
CA ALA A 29 4.74 -2.00 -6.69
C ALA A 29 3.46 -2.37 -5.92
N MET A 30 3.10 -1.58 -4.90
CA MET A 30 1.85 -1.77 -4.15
C MET A 30 0.60 -1.56 -5.01
N ARG A 31 0.63 -0.63 -5.97
CA ARG A 31 -0.50 -0.41 -6.89
C ARG A 31 -0.71 -1.61 -7.80
N LEU A 32 0.35 -2.13 -8.40
CA LEU A 32 0.27 -3.31 -9.28
C LEU A 32 -0.19 -4.55 -8.50
N LEU A 33 0.31 -4.74 -7.29
CA LEU A 33 -0.15 -5.81 -6.40
C LEU A 33 -1.64 -5.65 -6.08
N GLY A 34 -2.07 -4.47 -5.65
CA GLY A 34 -3.46 -4.22 -5.30
C GLY A 34 -4.42 -4.42 -6.47
N GLN A 35 -4.02 -4.04 -7.69
CA GLN A 35 -4.77 -4.30 -8.92
C GLN A 35 -4.97 -5.81 -9.18
N ASP A 36 -3.93 -6.61 -9.01
CA ASP A 36 -4.03 -8.06 -9.18
C ASP A 36 -4.90 -8.71 -8.08
N MET A 37 -4.74 -8.25 -6.82
CA MET A 37 -5.56 -8.72 -5.70
C MET A 37 -7.05 -8.47 -5.93
N VAL A 38 -7.45 -7.25 -6.31
CA VAL A 38 -8.88 -6.97 -6.57
C VAL A 38 -9.42 -7.72 -7.78
N ALA A 39 -8.60 -7.93 -8.81
CA ALA A 39 -9.00 -8.68 -10.00
C ALA A 39 -9.20 -10.18 -9.74
N ARG A 40 -8.47 -10.76 -8.78
CA ARG A 40 -8.52 -12.18 -8.41
C ARG A 40 -9.44 -12.48 -7.22
N THR A 41 -10.00 -11.47 -6.57
CA THR A 41 -10.86 -11.64 -5.39
C THR A 41 -12.27 -11.14 -5.71
N PRO A 42 -13.24 -12.03 -6.04
CA PRO A 42 -14.58 -11.63 -6.48
C PRO A 42 -15.31 -10.70 -5.52
N SER A 43 -15.14 -10.89 -4.21
CA SER A 43 -15.74 -10.02 -3.18
C SER A 43 -15.23 -8.57 -3.18
N LEU A 44 -14.09 -8.33 -3.83
CA LEU A 44 -13.48 -7.02 -4.07
C LEU A 44 -13.62 -6.55 -5.53
N GLY A 45 -14.33 -7.27 -6.40
CA GLY A 45 -14.46 -6.94 -7.83
C GLY A 45 -15.15 -5.60 -8.14
N HIS A 46 -15.78 -4.98 -7.14
CA HIS A 46 -16.36 -3.63 -7.22
C HIS A 46 -15.31 -2.51 -7.13
N VAL A 47 -14.07 -2.84 -6.75
CA VAL A 47 -13.01 -1.87 -6.51
C VAL A 47 -12.30 -1.51 -7.82
N ASP A 48 -12.43 -0.26 -8.25
CA ASP A 48 -11.62 0.29 -9.34
C ASP A 48 -10.35 0.95 -8.79
N PHE A 49 -9.24 0.20 -8.84
CA PHE A 49 -7.95 0.66 -8.32
C PHE A 49 -7.41 1.91 -9.03
N THR A 50 -7.94 2.28 -10.21
CA THR A 50 -7.54 3.53 -10.88
C THR A 50 -7.93 4.77 -10.07
N LYS A 51 -8.97 4.68 -9.23
CA LYS A 51 -9.44 5.78 -8.36
C LYS A 51 -8.85 5.77 -6.95
N ILE A 52 -7.81 4.97 -6.71
CA ILE A 52 -7.13 4.84 -5.43
C ILE A 52 -5.72 5.41 -5.55
N ALA A 53 -5.41 6.45 -4.77
CA ALA A 53 -4.03 6.89 -4.59
C ALA A 53 -3.29 5.93 -3.65
N THR A 54 -2.22 5.32 -4.14
CA THR A 54 -1.32 4.50 -3.32
C THR A 54 -0.13 5.35 -2.88
N VAL A 55 0.01 5.57 -1.58
CA VAL A 55 1.02 6.46 -1.01
C VAL A 55 1.74 5.80 0.15
N PHE A 56 2.91 6.32 0.50
CA PHE A 56 3.59 5.92 1.74
C PHE A 56 3.82 7.12 2.66
N ALA A 57 3.84 6.85 3.96
CA ALA A 57 4.25 7.79 4.99
C ALA A 57 5.42 7.20 5.78
N GLN A 58 6.37 8.04 6.18
CA GLN A 58 7.44 7.61 7.08
C GLN A 58 6.94 7.66 8.53
N ALA A 59 6.96 6.52 9.21
CA ALA A 59 6.76 6.44 10.64
C ALA A 59 7.96 7.10 11.34
N ARG A 60 7.69 8.07 12.23
CA ARG A 60 8.74 8.82 12.96
C ARG A 60 9.54 7.94 13.94
N LYS A 61 9.05 6.76 14.30
CA LYS A 61 9.70 5.79 15.18
C LYS A 61 9.55 4.37 14.61
N ARG A 62 10.64 3.59 14.65
CA ARG A 62 10.63 2.14 14.40
C ARG A 62 10.11 1.43 15.64
N VAL A 63 8.80 1.36 15.77
CA VAL A 63 8.12 0.61 16.84
C VAL A 63 7.12 -0.34 16.20
N ASN A 64 7.02 -1.56 16.73
CA ASN A 64 6.10 -2.59 16.23
C ASN A 64 4.65 -2.37 16.70
N TYR A 65 4.32 -1.17 17.21
CA TYR A 65 2.97 -0.79 17.59
C TYR A 65 2.51 0.45 16.81
N GLY A 66 1.26 0.42 16.34
CA GLY A 66 0.60 1.50 15.59
C GLY A 66 0.17 1.11 14.18
N LEU A 67 -0.24 2.09 13.38
CA LEU A 67 -0.80 1.85 12.03
C LEU A 67 0.26 1.33 11.05
N TYR A 68 -0.03 0.19 10.41
CA TYR A 68 0.76 -0.38 9.31
C TYR A 68 0.29 0.14 7.96
N ALA A 69 -1.03 0.19 7.77
CA ALA A 69 -1.66 0.84 6.64
C ALA A 69 -2.90 1.62 7.11
N SER A 70 -3.51 2.37 6.20
CA SER A 70 -4.81 3.00 6.43
C SER A 70 -5.46 3.39 5.11
N LEU A 71 -6.76 3.14 4.97
CA LEU A 71 -7.62 3.65 3.92
C LEU A 71 -8.29 4.97 4.35
N THR A 72 -8.05 6.05 3.61
CA THR A 72 -8.75 7.33 3.80
C THR A 72 -9.83 7.50 2.72
N PRO A 73 -11.13 7.57 3.10
CA PRO A 73 -12.21 7.90 2.16
C PRO A 73 -12.19 9.38 1.75
N LEU A 74 -12.52 9.68 0.49
CA LEU A 74 -12.64 11.05 -0.04
C LEU A 74 -14.10 11.50 -0.23
N ARG A 75 -15.05 10.73 0.32
CA ARG A 75 -16.45 11.09 0.51
C ARG A 75 -16.89 10.82 1.94
N PHE A 76 -18.04 11.38 2.30
CA PHE A 76 -18.71 11.09 3.56
C PHE A 76 -19.71 9.95 3.38
N LYS A 77 -20.55 9.76 4.41
CA LYS A 77 -21.58 8.72 4.45
C LYS A 77 -22.36 8.65 3.13
N ASP A 78 -22.53 7.44 2.60
CA ASP A 78 -23.28 7.15 1.38
C ASP A 78 -22.73 7.88 0.14
N GLY A 79 -21.41 8.07 0.08
CA GLY A 79 -20.72 8.73 -1.04
C GLY A 79 -20.95 10.24 -1.13
N THR A 80 -21.54 10.84 -0.10
CA THR A 80 -21.89 12.27 -0.12
C THR A 80 -20.63 13.17 -0.13
N THR A 81 -20.69 14.26 -0.90
CA THR A 81 -19.57 15.21 -1.03
C THR A 81 -19.52 16.23 0.12
N THR A 82 -20.59 16.32 0.92
CA THR A 82 -20.67 17.26 2.02
C THR A 82 -21.24 16.60 3.28
N THR A 83 -20.88 17.14 4.43
CA THR A 83 -21.41 16.70 5.73
C THR A 83 -21.55 17.87 6.69
N LYS A 84 -22.47 17.76 7.64
CA LYS A 84 -22.63 18.73 8.73
C LYS A 84 -21.81 18.28 9.93
N ARG A 85 -20.83 19.09 10.35
CA ARG A 85 -20.05 18.89 11.59
C ARG A 85 -20.15 20.12 12.47
N ARG A 86 -20.59 19.93 13.72
CA ARG A 86 -20.76 21.01 14.71
C ARG A 86 -21.51 22.23 14.14
N GLY A 87 -22.63 21.97 13.46
CA GLY A 87 -23.47 23.02 12.89
C GLY A 87 -23.04 23.57 11.52
N ARG A 88 -21.81 23.32 11.05
CA ARG A 88 -21.28 23.85 9.79
C ARG A 88 -21.15 22.77 8.71
N MET A 89 -21.37 23.13 7.45
CA MET A 89 -21.19 22.25 6.30
C MET A 89 -19.72 22.20 5.88
N TYR A 90 -19.23 21.00 5.59
CA TYR A 90 -17.87 20.75 5.12
C TYR A 90 -17.89 19.87 3.88
N THR A 91 -16.91 20.06 3.01
CA THR A 91 -16.55 19.16 1.92
C THR A 91 -15.13 18.62 2.13
N VAL A 92 -14.81 17.47 1.55
CA VAL A 92 -13.43 16.96 1.48
C VAL A 92 -12.76 17.56 0.25
N GLN A 93 -11.49 17.97 0.39
CA GLN A 93 -10.67 18.37 -0.75
C GLN A 93 -10.68 17.27 -1.83
N ARG A 94 -11.13 17.61 -3.05
CA ARG A 94 -11.04 16.71 -4.21
C ARG A 94 -9.60 16.55 -4.65
N LEU A 95 -9.21 15.32 -4.94
CA LEU A 95 -7.90 14.96 -5.45
C LEU A 95 -8.05 14.32 -6.81
N HIS A 96 -7.09 14.57 -7.69
CA HIS A 96 -7.02 13.98 -9.02
C HIS A 96 -5.65 13.34 -9.22
N ASP A 97 -5.58 12.30 -10.04
CA ASP A 97 -4.31 11.77 -10.53
C ASP A 97 -3.66 12.72 -11.56
N SER A 98 -2.50 12.35 -12.10
CA SER A 98 -1.79 13.14 -13.11
C SER A 98 -2.52 13.22 -14.45
N ALA A 99 -3.47 12.34 -14.72
CA ALA A 99 -4.32 12.35 -15.92
C ALA A 99 -5.62 13.16 -15.71
N GLY A 100 -5.85 13.69 -14.51
CA GLY A 100 -7.04 14.46 -14.16
C GLY A 100 -8.23 13.61 -13.70
N ASN A 101 -8.06 12.30 -13.48
CA ASN A 101 -9.13 11.45 -12.96
C ASN A 101 -9.31 11.68 -11.47
N GLU A 102 -10.57 11.87 -11.03
CA GLU A 102 -10.86 12.05 -9.61
C GLU A 102 -10.59 10.77 -8.81
N LEU A 103 -9.87 10.93 -7.70
CA LEU A 103 -9.60 9.88 -6.74
C LEU A 103 -10.70 9.82 -5.68
N LEU A 104 -11.04 8.60 -5.25
CA LEU A 104 -12.07 8.33 -4.23
C LEU A 104 -11.48 7.86 -2.91
N TYR A 105 -10.26 7.32 -2.94
CA TYR A 105 -9.58 6.77 -1.76
C TYR A 105 -8.09 7.08 -1.77
N ILE A 106 -7.50 7.13 -0.58
CA ILE A 106 -6.05 7.12 -0.38
C ILE A 106 -5.69 5.90 0.45
N LEU A 107 -4.93 4.98 -0.14
CA LEU A 107 -4.33 3.84 0.55
C LEU A 107 -2.91 4.21 0.97
N THR A 108 -2.70 4.37 2.28
CA THR A 108 -1.41 4.78 2.86
C THR A 108 -0.71 3.62 3.55
N PHE A 109 0.56 3.39 3.23
CA PHE A 109 1.42 2.44 3.94
C PHE A 109 2.45 3.16 4.81
N TYR A 110 2.64 2.72 6.05
CA TYR A 110 3.55 3.36 7.01
C TYR A 110 4.88 2.61 7.07
N LEU A 111 5.90 3.14 6.41
CA LEU A 111 7.24 2.57 6.37
C LEU A 111 8.13 3.11 7.51
N PRO A 112 9.01 2.29 8.10
CA PRO A 112 9.30 0.90 7.72
C PRO A 112 8.33 -0.12 8.32
N ARG A 113 7.48 0.26 9.29
CA ARG A 113 6.64 -0.65 10.08
C ARG A 113 5.88 -1.70 9.25
N PHE A 114 5.19 -1.28 8.18
CA PHE A 114 4.49 -2.22 7.30
C PHE A 114 5.43 -3.22 6.64
N GLN A 115 6.59 -2.75 6.16
CA GLN A 115 7.55 -3.60 5.46
C GLN A 115 8.30 -4.53 6.42
N ASP A 116 8.31 -4.23 7.72
CA ASP A 116 8.95 -5.06 8.75
C ASP A 116 8.01 -6.14 9.33
N LEU A 117 6.75 -6.19 8.88
CA LEU A 117 5.83 -7.30 9.18
C LEU A 117 6.25 -8.60 8.46
N ASP A 118 5.77 -9.73 8.94
CA ASP A 118 5.93 -11.00 8.21
C ASP A 118 5.12 -10.99 6.90
N LEU A 119 5.52 -11.80 5.92
CA LEU A 119 4.87 -11.84 4.60
C LEU A 119 3.35 -12.00 4.69
N ARG A 120 2.88 -12.95 5.53
CA ARG A 120 1.45 -13.21 5.69
C ARG A 120 0.73 -12.01 6.29
N GLU A 121 1.31 -11.38 7.31
CA GLU A 121 0.75 -10.20 7.96
C GLU A 121 0.67 -8.99 7.03
N LYS A 122 1.67 -8.81 6.14
CA LYS A 122 1.62 -7.80 5.07
C LYS A 122 0.43 -8.01 4.15
N LEU A 123 0.23 -9.25 3.69
CA LEU A 123 -0.88 -9.60 2.79
C LEU A 123 -2.24 -9.42 3.48
N ILE A 124 -2.37 -9.89 4.73
CA ILE A 124 -3.57 -9.68 5.55
C ILE A 124 -3.87 -8.19 5.70
N THR A 125 -2.86 -7.39 6.01
CA THR A 125 -2.99 -5.93 6.17
C THR A 125 -3.51 -5.28 4.88
N ILE A 126 -2.98 -5.67 3.71
CA ILE A 126 -3.45 -5.13 2.43
C ILE A 126 -4.91 -5.49 2.20
N PHE A 127 -5.29 -6.75 2.37
CA PHE A 127 -6.69 -7.18 2.23
C PHE A 127 -7.61 -6.45 3.21
N HIS A 128 -7.16 -6.25 4.45
CA HIS A 128 -7.91 -5.52 5.47
C HIS A 128 -8.27 -4.11 5.00
N GLU A 129 -7.29 -3.37 4.49
CA GLU A 129 -7.53 -2.02 3.98
C GLU A 129 -8.40 -2.01 2.73
N LEU A 130 -8.24 -2.98 1.82
CA LEU A 130 -9.12 -3.10 0.65
C LEU A 130 -10.56 -3.44 1.05
N TRP A 131 -10.73 -4.26 2.09
CA TRP A 131 -12.05 -4.66 2.59
C TRP A 131 -12.83 -3.48 3.20
N HIS A 132 -12.13 -2.45 3.68
CA HIS A 132 -12.76 -1.20 4.14
C HIS A 132 -13.38 -0.37 3.01
N ILE A 133 -13.12 -0.68 1.73
CA ILE A 133 -13.75 0.02 0.60
C ILE A 133 -15.25 -0.29 0.57
N SER A 134 -16.07 0.75 0.39
CA SER A 134 -17.53 0.64 0.26
C SER A 134 -17.90 -0.30 -0.89
N PRO A 135 -18.87 -1.23 -0.71
CA PRO A 135 -19.39 -2.07 -1.79
C PRO A 135 -19.93 -1.28 -3.00
N LYS A 136 -20.32 -0.02 -2.80
CA LYS A 136 -20.80 0.87 -3.88
C LYS A 136 -19.67 1.60 -4.61
N PHE A 137 -18.43 1.48 -4.11
CA PHE A 137 -17.26 2.19 -4.61
C PHE A 137 -17.49 3.71 -4.79
N ASP A 138 -18.13 4.32 -3.79
CA ASP A 138 -18.64 5.69 -3.83
C ASP A 138 -17.75 6.68 -3.07
N GLY A 139 -16.55 6.27 -2.65
CA GLY A 139 -15.62 7.08 -1.87
C GLY A 139 -15.90 7.10 -0.37
N ASP A 140 -16.93 6.39 0.11
CA ASP A 140 -17.16 6.10 1.53
C ASP A 140 -16.49 4.78 1.94
N ILE A 141 -16.44 4.48 3.23
CA ILE A 141 -16.00 3.19 3.75
C ILE A 141 -17.16 2.18 3.81
N ARG A 142 -16.84 0.90 3.79
CA ARG A 142 -17.77 -0.18 4.13
C ARG A 142 -18.32 0.05 5.54
N ARG A 143 -19.64 0.17 5.65
CA ARG A 143 -20.36 0.31 6.91
C ARG A 143 -21.04 -1.00 7.24
N HIS A 144 -20.79 -1.51 8.44
CA HIS A 144 -21.55 -2.62 9.00
C HIS A 144 -22.66 -2.08 9.90
N GLU A 145 -23.82 -2.73 9.92
CA GLU A 145 -24.92 -2.35 10.81
C GLU A 145 -24.52 -2.57 12.28
N GLY A 146 -24.44 -1.50 13.08
CA GLY A 146 -24.06 -1.56 14.50
C GLY A 146 -23.34 -0.31 15.03
N ARG A 147 -23.21 -0.19 16.36
CA ARG A 147 -22.62 0.99 17.04
C ARG A 147 -21.13 1.21 16.77
N CYS A 148 -20.40 0.22 16.27
CA CYS A 148 -18.99 0.33 15.87
C CYS A 148 -18.89 0.32 14.33
N PHE A 149 -19.07 1.50 13.75
CA PHE A 149 -19.14 1.73 12.30
C PHE A 149 -17.87 1.41 11.49
N ALA A 150 -16.79 0.94 12.10
CA ALA A 150 -15.54 0.57 11.44
C ALA A 150 -14.86 -0.72 11.98
N HIS A 151 -15.37 -1.32 13.07
CA HIS A 151 -14.85 -2.58 13.61
C HIS A 151 -15.98 -3.32 14.34
N THR A 152 -16.68 -4.21 13.65
CA THR A 152 -17.57 -5.17 14.31
C THR A 152 -16.74 -6.25 15.03
N GLY A 153 -17.26 -6.76 16.15
CA GLY A 153 -16.75 -7.84 17.03
C GLY A 153 -15.43 -8.54 16.69
N SER A 154 -14.46 -8.37 17.59
CA SER A 154 -13.10 -8.94 17.65
C SER A 154 -12.28 -8.83 16.35
N GLN A 155 -11.26 -7.98 16.38
CA GLN A 155 -10.19 -7.89 15.39
C GLN A 155 -9.72 -9.25 14.86
N ALA A 156 -9.62 -10.26 15.73
CA ALA A 156 -9.29 -11.64 15.39
C ALA A 156 -10.18 -12.28 14.29
N LYS A 157 -11.50 -12.03 14.28
CA LYS A 157 -12.40 -12.57 13.24
C LYS A 157 -12.23 -11.88 11.89
N TYR A 158 -11.93 -10.57 11.92
CA TYR A 158 -11.56 -9.85 10.70
C TYR A 158 -10.25 -10.36 10.14
N ASP A 159 -9.24 -10.52 11.00
CA ASP A 159 -7.94 -11.02 10.60
C ASP A 159 -8.03 -12.46 10.07
N GLU A 160 -8.89 -13.30 10.66
CA GLU A 160 -9.20 -14.66 10.16
C GLU A 160 -9.82 -14.61 8.76
N HIS A 161 -10.85 -13.78 8.55
CA HIS A 161 -11.47 -13.64 7.22
C HIS A 161 -10.49 -13.11 6.17
N MET A 162 -9.66 -12.13 6.51
CA MET A 162 -8.62 -11.63 5.60
C MET A 162 -7.56 -12.71 5.33
N GLY A 163 -7.25 -13.55 6.31
CA GLY A 163 -6.40 -14.73 6.14
C GLY A 163 -6.94 -15.70 5.08
N VAL A 164 -8.25 -15.95 5.08
CA VAL A 164 -8.91 -16.76 4.03
C VAL A 164 -8.72 -16.14 2.66
N LEU A 165 -8.94 -14.83 2.51
CA LEU A 165 -8.74 -14.14 1.22
C LEU A 165 -7.27 -14.18 0.75
N VAL A 166 -6.31 -14.11 1.69
CA VAL A 166 -4.89 -14.31 1.39
C VAL A 166 -4.63 -15.71 0.83
N ASP A 167 -5.18 -16.74 1.48
CA ASP A 167 -4.99 -18.13 1.07
C ASP A 167 -5.63 -18.40 -0.30
N GLU A 168 -6.83 -17.89 -0.53
CA GLU A 168 -7.53 -17.97 -1.82
C GLU A 168 -6.75 -17.25 -2.95
N TRP A 169 -6.21 -16.06 -2.67
CA TRP A 169 -5.41 -15.33 -3.66
C TRP A 169 -4.10 -16.05 -3.96
N LEU A 170 -3.37 -16.54 -2.95
CA LEU A 170 -2.14 -17.31 -3.15
C LEU A 170 -2.39 -18.62 -3.91
N ALA A 171 -3.52 -19.29 -3.66
CA ALA A 171 -3.90 -20.52 -4.35
C ALA A 171 -4.08 -20.32 -5.88
N GLN A 172 -4.44 -19.10 -6.31
CA GLN A 172 -4.52 -18.73 -7.72
C GLN A 172 -3.17 -18.48 -8.39
N ARG A 173 -2.05 -18.65 -7.66
CA ARG A 173 -0.67 -18.51 -8.15
C ARG A 173 -0.42 -17.17 -8.86
N PRO A 174 -0.60 -16.03 -8.17
CA PRO A 174 -0.34 -14.72 -8.72
C PRO A 174 1.14 -14.59 -9.10
N PRO A 175 1.49 -13.84 -10.17
CA PRO A 175 2.86 -13.67 -10.58
C PRO A 175 3.76 -13.21 -9.42
N GLU A 176 4.83 -13.95 -9.13
CA GLU A 176 5.71 -13.66 -7.99
C GLU A 176 6.35 -12.27 -8.05
N ALA A 177 6.56 -11.74 -9.26
CA ALA A 177 7.06 -10.38 -9.47
C ALA A 177 6.18 -9.30 -8.81
N LEU A 178 4.88 -9.56 -8.60
CA LEU A 178 3.95 -8.61 -7.99
C LEU A 178 4.07 -8.53 -6.47
N TRP A 179 4.61 -9.56 -5.80
CA TRP A 179 4.59 -9.62 -4.33
C TRP A 179 5.91 -10.05 -3.68
N SER A 180 6.89 -10.52 -4.45
CA SER A 180 8.19 -10.96 -3.91
C SER A 180 8.94 -9.90 -3.10
N PHE A 181 8.73 -8.60 -3.37
CA PHE A 181 9.32 -7.54 -2.55
C PHE A 181 8.78 -7.53 -1.11
N LEU A 182 7.58 -8.09 -0.86
CA LEU A 182 7.01 -8.24 0.48
C LEU A 182 7.75 -9.30 1.32
N LYS A 183 8.53 -10.20 0.69
CA LYS A 183 9.38 -11.17 1.41
C LYS A 183 10.52 -10.51 2.17
N LEU A 184 10.86 -9.27 1.81
CA LEU A 184 11.98 -8.52 2.37
C LEU A 184 11.51 -7.64 3.53
N ASP A 185 12.35 -7.45 4.54
CA ASP A 185 12.19 -6.34 5.48
C ASP A 185 12.59 -5.00 4.85
N PHE A 186 12.37 -3.87 5.54
CA PHE A 186 12.69 -2.57 4.96
C PHE A 186 14.20 -2.35 4.74
N ASN A 187 15.05 -2.90 5.61
CA ASN A 187 16.51 -2.76 5.48
C ASN A 187 17.02 -3.58 4.28
N GLN A 188 16.50 -4.79 4.08
CA GLN A 188 16.79 -5.65 2.93
C GLN A 188 16.32 -5.01 1.62
N LEU A 189 15.12 -4.42 1.63
CA LEU A 189 14.60 -3.63 0.50
C LEU A 189 15.55 -2.46 0.21
N HIS A 190 15.95 -1.68 1.22
CA HIS A 190 16.89 -0.59 1.03
C HIS A 190 18.26 -1.06 0.54
N ALA A 191 18.80 -2.16 1.07
CA ALA A 191 20.11 -2.70 0.68
C ALA A 191 20.11 -3.20 -0.77
N ARG A 192 19.01 -3.79 -1.24
CA ARG A 192 18.90 -4.32 -2.60
C ARG A 192 18.77 -3.25 -3.67
N TRP A 193 17.98 -2.19 -3.43
CA TRP A 193 17.69 -1.17 -4.43
C TRP A 193 18.37 0.19 -4.16
N GLY A 194 19.15 0.30 -3.09
CA GLY A 194 19.83 1.52 -2.66
C GLY A 194 18.90 2.59 -2.07
N ARG A 195 17.71 2.78 -2.65
CA ARG A 195 16.70 3.72 -2.16
C ARG A 195 15.28 3.19 -2.42
N VAL A 196 14.39 3.48 -1.48
CA VAL A 196 12.95 3.27 -1.62
C VAL A 196 12.26 4.62 -1.87
N THR A 197 11.51 4.72 -2.95
CA THR A 197 10.77 5.91 -3.40
C THR A 197 9.28 5.63 -3.51
N GLY A 198 8.49 6.67 -3.77
CA GLY A 198 7.04 6.56 -3.94
C GLY A 198 6.34 7.88 -3.70
N GLN A 199 5.06 7.92 -4.02
CA GLN A 199 4.23 9.10 -3.86
C GLN A 199 3.94 9.38 -2.37
N ARG A 200 3.94 10.66 -2.02
CA ARG A 200 3.48 11.18 -0.72
C ARG A 200 2.38 12.19 -0.96
N VAL A 201 1.32 12.13 -0.17
CA VAL A 201 0.20 13.07 -0.26
C VAL A 201 -0.09 13.64 1.12
N SER A 202 -0.30 14.95 1.18
CA SER A 202 -0.76 15.62 2.39
C SER A 202 -2.17 15.15 2.74
N ARG A 203 -2.47 15.03 4.04
CA ARG A 203 -3.80 14.63 4.50
C ARG A 203 -4.87 15.55 3.87
N PRO A 204 -5.91 14.99 3.21
CA PRO A 204 -6.97 15.79 2.60
C PRO A 204 -7.62 16.73 3.60
N ARG A 205 -7.82 17.99 3.21
CA ARG A 205 -8.43 18.98 4.09
C ARG A 205 -9.95 18.87 4.08
N LEU A 206 -10.56 19.12 5.24
CA LEU A 206 -11.98 19.44 5.33
C LEU A 206 -12.13 20.95 5.10
N ILE A 207 -12.82 21.31 4.03
CA ILE A 207 -13.03 22.68 3.59
C ILE A 207 -14.45 23.07 3.97
N PRO A 208 -14.66 24.17 4.72
CA PRO A 208 -16.01 24.65 4.97
C PRO A 208 -16.70 25.05 3.68
N VAL A 209 -17.96 24.64 3.51
CA VAL A 209 -18.80 25.14 2.41
C VAL A 209 -19.32 26.50 2.86
N THR A 210 -18.79 27.58 2.27
CA THR A 210 -19.40 28.90 2.38
C THR A 210 -20.75 28.88 1.67
N LYS A 211 -21.76 29.48 2.31
CA LYS A 211 -23.05 29.75 1.67
C LYS A 211 -22.87 30.75 0.54
#